data_AF-A0A349N9D4-F1
#
_entry.id   AF-A0A349N9D4-F1
#
_cell.length_a   1.000
_cell.length_b   1.000
_cell.length_c   1.000
_cell.angle_alpha   90.00
_cell.angle_beta   90.00
_cell.angle_gamma   90.00
#
_symmetry.space_group_name_H-M   'P 1'
#
loop_
_entity.id
_entity.type
_entity.pdbx_description
1 polymer ?
#
loop_
_entity_poly.entity_id
_entity_poly.type
_entity_poly.pdbx_seq_one_letter_code
_entity_poly.pdbx_strand_id
1 'polypeptide(L)'
;MRLAYVPFVKANSHEDGEHNHTSLEDEMSAMNKAWRSIRRQIKDSSKNESILAVEAKVNNAAQATTKLTPIRSGDFSGDEKKKFTERYQNAMKRTTGLISQLEAALESGDKTEAEEIVAKIKDAREHGR
;
A
#
# COMPACT_ATOMS: atom_id res chain seq x y z
N MET A 1 -30.87 35.64 -18.37
CA MET A 1 -29.45 35.28 -18.24
C MET A 1 -28.96 35.69 -16.86
N ARG A 2 -28.82 34.73 -15.94
CA ARG A 2 -28.17 34.95 -14.63
C ARG A 2 -26.95 34.03 -14.58
N LEU A 3 -25.77 34.64 -14.60
CA LEU A 3 -24.49 33.98 -14.33
C LEU A 3 -24.49 33.54 -12.87
N ALA A 4 -24.57 32.23 -12.63
CA ALA A 4 -24.35 31.66 -11.31
C ALA A 4 -22.83 31.57 -11.09
N TYR A 5 -22.29 32.52 -10.33
CA TYR A 5 -20.97 32.41 -9.73
C TYR A 5 -21.07 31.37 -8.61
N VAL A 6 -20.61 30.15 -8.86
CA VAL A 6 -20.45 29.13 -7.81
C VAL A 6 -19.12 29.40 -7.13
N PRO A 7 -19.08 29.72 -5.82
CA PRO A 7 -17.82 29.91 -5.13
C PRO A 7 -17.05 28.59 -5.14
N PHE A 8 -15.84 28.66 -5.68
CA PHE A 8 -14.83 27.61 -5.59
C PHE A 8 -14.59 27.32 -4.11
N VAL A 9 -15.15 26.21 -3.61
CA VAL A 9 -14.81 25.68 -2.29
C VAL A 9 -13.36 25.27 -2.36
N LYS A 10 -12.49 26.16 -1.87
CA LYS A 10 -11.11 25.85 -1.53
C LYS A 10 -11.17 24.71 -0.51
N ALA A 11 -10.76 23.51 -0.94
CA ALA A 11 -10.51 22.41 -0.03
C ALA A 11 -9.53 22.95 1.02
N ASN A 12 -10.03 23.14 2.25
CA ASN A 12 -9.20 23.53 3.37
C ASN A 12 -8.11 22.46 3.50
N SER A 13 -6.89 22.97 3.50
CA SER A 13 -5.65 22.28 3.78
C SER A 13 -5.81 21.37 4.99
N HIS A 14 -5.13 20.21 4.94
CA HIS A 14 -4.90 19.33 6.08
C HIS A 14 -4.61 20.16 7.34
N GLU A 15 -5.52 20.13 8.31
CA GLU A 15 -5.15 20.37 9.70
C GLU A 15 -4.55 19.05 10.19
N ASP A 16 -3.23 19.05 10.41
CA ASP A 16 -2.47 17.99 11.06
C ASP A 16 -2.96 17.87 12.52
N GLY A 17 -4.07 17.16 12.70
CA GLY A 17 -4.43 16.58 13.99
C GLY A 17 -3.50 15.39 14.21
N GLU A 18 -2.70 15.45 15.26
CA GLU A 18 -1.81 14.39 15.72
C GLU A 18 -2.65 13.16 16.13
N HIS A 19 -3.08 12.38 15.14
CA HIS A 19 -3.66 11.06 15.37
C HIS A 19 -2.53 10.20 15.92
N ASN A 20 -2.70 9.68 17.14
CA ASN A 20 -1.83 8.64 17.72
C ASN A 20 -1.95 7.36 16.86
N HIS A 21 -1.27 7.35 15.73
CA HIS A 21 -1.19 6.20 14.86
C HIS A 21 -0.46 5.08 15.58
N THR A 22 -0.97 3.87 15.47
CA THR A 22 -0.17 2.71 15.86
C THR A 22 0.93 2.50 14.86
N SER A 23 2.02 1.84 15.27
CA SER A 23 3.10 1.48 14.35
C SER A 23 2.57 0.72 13.12
N LEU A 24 1.51 -0.09 13.27
CA LEU A 24 0.89 -0.75 12.12
C LEU A 24 0.22 0.24 11.15
N GLU A 25 -0.50 1.24 11.66
CA GLU A 25 -1.16 2.25 10.83
C GLU A 25 -0.14 3.10 10.07
N ASP A 26 0.97 3.47 10.72
CA ASP A 26 2.06 4.21 10.08
C ASP A 26 2.68 3.39 8.94
N GLU A 27 3.01 2.12 9.19
CA GLU A 27 3.57 1.23 8.18
C GLU A 27 2.58 1.01 7.02
N MET A 28 1.29 0.81 7.31
CA MET A 28 0.26 0.69 6.26
C MET A 28 0.10 2.00 5.46
N SER A 29 0.22 3.16 6.10
CA SER A 29 0.20 4.47 5.43
C SER A 29 1.43 4.66 4.53
N ALA A 30 2.62 4.27 5.01
CA ALA A 30 3.85 4.29 4.22
C ALA A 30 3.75 3.38 3.00
N MET A 31 3.30 2.13 3.18
CA MET A 31 3.04 1.19 2.07
C MET A 31 2.01 1.76 1.07
N ASN A 32 0.97 2.46 1.54
CA ASN A 32 -0.02 3.11 0.68
C ASN A 32 0.58 4.23 -0.17
N LYS A 33 1.40 5.09 0.43
CA LYS A 33 2.06 6.21 -0.26
C LYS A 33 3.06 5.70 -1.30
N ALA A 34 3.91 4.78 -0.89
CA ALA A 34 4.90 4.15 -1.76
C ALA A 34 4.25 3.47 -2.97
N TRP A 35 3.18 2.71 -2.74
CA TRP A 35 2.43 2.06 -3.82
C TRP A 35 1.85 3.03 -4.85
N ARG A 36 1.24 4.13 -4.40
CA ARG A 36 0.74 5.17 -5.30
C ARG A 36 1.88 5.79 -6.12
N SER A 37 3.09 5.88 -5.55
CA SER A 37 4.28 6.34 -6.24
C SER A 37 4.72 5.36 -7.32
N ILE A 38 4.86 4.08 -7.00
CA ILE A 38 5.23 2.99 -7.93
C ILE A 38 4.29 2.97 -9.14
N ARG A 39 2.97 2.96 -8.90
CA ARG A 39 1.96 2.93 -9.97
C ARG A 39 2.07 4.11 -10.95
N ARG A 40 2.50 5.28 -10.49
CA ARG A 40 2.68 6.45 -11.35
C ARG A 40 3.96 6.37 -12.18
N GLN A 41 4.97 5.69 -11.67
CA GLN A 41 6.30 5.62 -12.25
C GLN A 41 6.51 4.40 -13.15
N ILE A 42 5.82 3.29 -12.91
CA ILE A 42 6.08 1.98 -13.54
C ILE A 42 6.07 1.98 -15.08
N LYS A 43 5.36 2.93 -15.69
CA LYS A 43 5.29 3.06 -17.15
C LYS A 43 6.53 3.74 -17.76
N ASP A 44 7.32 4.42 -16.93
CA ASP A 44 8.53 5.16 -17.31
C ASP A 44 9.77 4.41 -16.82
N SER A 45 10.46 3.75 -17.74
CA SER A 45 11.65 2.94 -17.44
C SER A 45 12.83 3.75 -16.90
N SER A 46 12.86 5.08 -17.12
CA SER A 46 13.86 5.95 -16.50
C SER A 46 13.69 6.09 -14.99
N LYS A 47 12.58 5.58 -14.44
CA LYS A 47 12.26 5.61 -13.02
C LYS A 47 12.57 4.31 -12.29
N ASN A 48 13.09 3.28 -12.95
CA ASN A 48 13.34 1.98 -12.31
C ASN A 48 14.16 2.09 -11.02
N GLU A 49 15.24 2.88 -11.00
CA GLU A 49 16.04 3.12 -9.79
C GLU A 49 15.24 3.79 -8.66
N SER A 50 14.40 4.78 -9.01
CA SER A 50 13.50 5.44 -8.06
C SER A 50 12.44 4.47 -7.52
N ILE A 51 11.94 3.57 -8.37
CA ILE A 51 10.98 2.53 -7.97
C ILE A 51 11.66 1.54 -7.03
N LEU A 52 12.88 1.07 -7.32
CA LEU A 52 13.65 0.17 -6.46
C LEU A 52 13.94 0.80 -5.08
N ALA A 53 14.27 2.09 -5.02
CA ALA A 53 14.48 2.80 -3.75
C ALA A 53 13.20 2.90 -2.90
N VAL A 54 12.03 2.96 -3.55
CA VAL A 54 10.73 2.94 -2.88
C VAL A 54 10.36 1.52 -2.45
N GLU A 55 10.63 0.52 -3.30
CA GLU A 55 10.38 -0.91 -3.08
C GLU A 55 11.07 -1.40 -1.80
N ALA A 56 12.35 -1.11 -1.62
CA ALA A 56 13.12 -1.54 -0.45
C ALA A 56 12.52 -1.03 0.88
N LYS A 57 11.94 0.18 0.88
CA LYS A 57 11.24 0.73 2.06
C LYS A 57 9.93 0.00 2.33
N VAL A 58 9.18 -0.35 1.28
CA VAL A 58 7.93 -1.11 1.40
C VAL A 58 8.21 -2.53 1.86
N ASN A 59 9.27 -3.18 1.39
CA ASN A 59 9.64 -4.52 1.83
C ASN A 59 9.94 -4.56 3.33
N ASN A 60 10.75 -3.63 3.83
CA ASN A 60 11.06 -3.54 5.27
C ASN A 60 9.80 -3.29 6.11
N ALA A 61 8.96 -2.34 5.69
CA ALA A 61 7.66 -2.05 6.32
C ALA A 61 6.75 -3.29 6.34
N ALA A 62 6.59 -3.94 5.19
CA ALA A 62 5.71 -5.09 5.04
C ALA A 62 6.20 -6.30 5.86
N GLN A 63 7.52 -6.50 5.99
CA GLN A 63 8.07 -7.51 6.90
C GLN A 63 7.80 -7.16 8.36
N ALA A 64 7.94 -5.89 8.77
CA ALA A 64 7.64 -5.45 10.13
C ALA A 64 6.15 -5.69 10.48
N THR A 65 5.23 -5.39 9.56
CA THR A 65 3.79 -5.58 9.81
C THR A 65 3.37 -7.03 9.97
N THR A 66 4.08 -8.00 9.39
CA THR A 66 3.77 -9.43 9.61
C THR A 66 3.89 -9.86 11.08
N LYS A 67 4.64 -9.11 11.88
CA LYS A 67 4.83 -9.35 13.32
C LYS A 67 3.82 -8.59 14.19
N LEU A 68 3.05 -7.69 13.59
CA LEU A 68 2.08 -6.85 14.30
C LEU A 68 0.70 -7.51 14.27
N THR A 69 -0.02 -7.34 15.36
CA THR A 69 -1.43 -7.74 15.43
C THR A 69 -2.30 -6.51 15.16
N PRO A 70 -3.23 -6.55 14.18
CA PRO A 70 -4.11 -5.43 13.94
C PRO A 70 -4.97 -5.14 15.16
N ILE A 71 -5.12 -3.86 15.53
CA ILE A 71 -6.01 -3.43 16.63
C ILE A 71 -7.42 -4.00 16.44
N ARG A 72 -7.89 -4.00 15.18
CA ARG A 72 -9.18 -4.55 14.75
C ARG A 72 -9.38 -6.02 15.13
N SER A 73 -8.32 -6.78 15.40
CA SER A 73 -8.46 -8.14 15.96
C SER A 73 -9.14 -8.17 17.34
N GLY A 74 -9.14 -7.05 18.06
CA GLY A 74 -9.87 -6.87 19.31
C GLY A 74 -11.39 -6.82 19.15
N ASP A 75 -11.89 -6.53 17.95
CA ASP A 75 -13.32 -6.53 17.63
C ASP A 75 -13.88 -7.97 17.49
N PHE A 76 -13.00 -8.98 17.46
CA PHE A 76 -13.35 -10.38 17.27
C PHE A 76 -12.93 -11.22 18.48
N SER A 77 -13.62 -12.34 18.68
CA SER A 77 -13.29 -13.31 19.73
C SER A 77 -13.28 -14.75 19.19
N GLY A 78 -12.69 -15.69 19.95
CA GLY A 78 -12.64 -17.11 19.58
C GLY A 78 -12.14 -17.39 18.17
N ASP A 79 -12.90 -18.19 17.42
CA ASP A 79 -12.57 -18.61 16.06
C ASP A 79 -12.58 -17.46 15.05
N GLU A 80 -13.39 -16.42 15.27
CA GLU A 80 -13.43 -15.25 14.37
C GLU A 80 -12.13 -14.46 14.45
N LYS A 81 -11.60 -14.28 15.66
CA LYS A 81 -10.30 -13.63 15.86
C LYS A 81 -9.19 -14.40 15.16
N LYS A 82 -9.19 -15.73 15.31
CA LYS A 82 -8.21 -16.59 14.64
C LYS A 82 -8.28 -16.46 13.11
N LYS A 83 -9.48 -16.56 12.54
CA LYS A 83 -9.70 -16.39 11.08
C LYS A 83 -9.28 -15.01 10.59
N PHE A 84 -9.56 -13.96 11.36
CA PHE A 84 -9.16 -12.59 11.03
C PHE A 84 -7.62 -12.46 11.01
N THR A 85 -6.94 -12.92 12.06
CA THR A 85 -5.48 -12.87 12.14
C THR A 85 -4.81 -13.69 11.04
N GLU A 86 -5.31 -14.89 10.74
CA GLU A 86 -4.80 -15.72 9.64
C GLU A 86 -4.99 -15.05 8.27
N ARG A 87 -6.18 -14.50 7.99
CA ARG A 87 -6.45 -13.74 6.77
C ARG A 87 -5.51 -12.55 6.62
N TYR A 88 -5.33 -11.80 7.70
CA TYR A 88 -4.42 -10.65 7.72
C TYR A 88 -2.97 -11.07 7.43
N GLN A 89 -2.46 -12.10 8.10
CA GLN A 89 -1.10 -12.61 7.88
C GLN A 89 -0.91 -13.10 6.43
N ASN A 90 -1.91 -13.81 5.87
CA ASN A 90 -1.87 -14.28 4.50
C ASN A 90 -1.88 -13.12 3.50
N ALA A 91 -2.68 -12.08 3.75
CA ALA A 91 -2.70 -10.87 2.93
C ALA A 91 -1.35 -10.14 2.94
N MET A 92 -0.70 -10.04 4.12
CA MET A 92 0.65 -9.45 4.23
C MET A 92 1.70 -10.28 3.49
N LYS A 93 1.71 -11.61 3.66
CA LYS A 93 2.63 -12.51 2.92
C LYS A 93 2.45 -12.43 1.41
N ARG A 94 1.20 -12.34 0.93
CA ARG A 94 0.92 -12.15 -0.50
C ARG A 94 1.45 -10.80 -0.99
N THR A 95 1.28 -9.75 -0.18
CA THR A 95 1.75 -8.41 -0.52
C THR A 95 3.28 -8.37 -0.59
N THR A 96 3.99 -8.91 0.42
CA THR A 96 5.47 -9.01 0.40
C THR A 96 5.97 -9.82 -0.78
N GLY A 97 5.33 -10.95 -1.09
CA GLY A 97 5.75 -11.78 -2.22
C GLY A 97 5.61 -11.06 -3.57
N LEU A 98 4.52 -10.32 -3.78
CA LEU A 98 4.35 -9.53 -4.99
C LEU A 98 5.35 -8.36 -5.08
N ILE A 99 5.72 -7.77 -3.95
CA ILE A 99 6.73 -6.70 -3.90
C ILE A 99 8.10 -7.26 -4.31
N SER A 100 8.54 -8.40 -3.76
CA SER A 100 9.78 -9.06 -4.20
C SER A 100 9.75 -9.50 -5.67
N GLN A 101 8.60 -9.90 -6.20
CA GLN A 101 8.46 -10.17 -7.64
C GLN A 101 8.64 -8.89 -8.47
N LEU A 102 8.12 -7.76 -7.99
CA LEU A 102 8.28 -6.47 -8.66
C LEU A 102 9.76 -6.04 -8.69
N GLU A 103 10.49 -6.24 -7.59
CA GLU A 103 11.94 -6.01 -7.52
C GLU A 103 12.66 -6.80 -8.62
N ALA A 104 12.43 -8.11 -8.68
CA ALA A 104 13.05 -8.98 -9.67
C ALA A 104 12.73 -8.58 -11.12
N ALA A 105 11.49 -8.19 -11.41
CA ALA A 105 11.08 -7.72 -12.73
C ALA A 105 11.72 -6.37 -13.12
N LEU A 106 11.93 -5.47 -12.14
CA LEU A 106 12.62 -4.20 -12.37
C LEU A 106 14.12 -4.39 -12.60
N GLU A 107 14.76 -5.31 -11.86
CA GLU A 107 16.17 -5.65 -12.01
C GLU A 107 16.46 -6.37 -13.34
N SER A 108 15.53 -7.22 -13.80
CA SER A 108 15.63 -7.88 -15.11
C SER A 108 15.30 -6.96 -16.29
N GLY A 109 14.74 -5.78 -16.02
CA GLY A 109 14.23 -4.87 -17.04
C GLY A 109 12.93 -5.35 -17.71
N ASP A 110 12.27 -6.37 -17.18
CA ASP A 110 11.00 -6.89 -17.70
C ASP A 110 9.84 -5.95 -17.31
N LYS A 111 9.64 -4.94 -18.15
CA LYS A 111 8.58 -3.95 -17.98
C LYS A 111 7.17 -4.57 -17.99
N THR A 112 6.94 -5.58 -18.84
CA THR A 112 5.61 -6.19 -18.96
C THR A 112 5.25 -6.92 -17.69
N GLU A 113 6.18 -7.73 -17.18
CA GLU A 113 6.00 -8.43 -15.91
C GLU A 113 5.84 -7.43 -14.74
N ALA A 114 6.65 -6.37 -14.70
CA ALA A 114 6.56 -5.35 -13.66
C ALA A 114 5.19 -4.63 -13.66
N GLU A 115 4.63 -4.31 -14.83
CA GLU A 115 3.29 -3.73 -14.94
C GLU A 115 2.17 -4.71 -14.51
N GLU A 116 2.29 -6.00 -14.86
CA GLU A 116 1.36 -7.04 -14.44
C GLU A 116 1.37 -7.27 -12.93
N ILE A 117 2.56 -7.36 -12.34
CA ILE A 117 2.72 -7.47 -10.88
C ILE A 117 2.11 -6.25 -10.22
N VAL A 118 2.28 -5.05 -10.81
CA VAL A 118 1.67 -3.86 -10.28
C VAL A 118 0.13 -3.96 -10.28
N ALA A 119 -0.48 -4.53 -11.32
CA ALA A 119 -1.91 -4.78 -11.34
C ALA A 119 -2.35 -5.80 -10.27
N LYS A 120 -1.57 -6.88 -10.07
CA LYS A 120 -1.83 -7.91 -9.04
C LYS A 120 -1.76 -7.34 -7.62
N ILE A 121 -0.82 -6.43 -7.34
CA ILE A 121 -0.72 -5.75 -6.03
C ILE A 121 -1.94 -4.86 -5.79
N LYS A 122 -2.41 -4.13 -6.82
CA LYS A 122 -3.64 -3.34 -6.72
C LYS A 122 -4.83 -4.22 -6.36
N ASP A 123 -4.99 -5.33 -7.07
CA ASP A 123 -6.10 -6.28 -6.86
C ASP A 123 -6.07 -6.90 -5.46
N ALA A 124 -4.92 -7.42 -5.03
CA ALA A 124 -4.75 -8.02 -3.71
C ALA A 124 -5.09 -7.05 -2.57
N ARG A 125 -4.87 -5.75 -2.78
CA ARG A 125 -5.16 -4.70 -1.79
C ARG A 125 -6.60 -4.19 -1.82
N GLU A 126 -7.27 -4.24 -2.97
CA GLU A 126 -8.69 -3.90 -3.08
C GLU A 126 -9.57 -5.02 -2.52
N HIS A 127 -9.19 -6.27 -2.77
CA HIS A 127 -9.97 -7.46 -2.38
C HIS A 127 -9.51 -8.12 -1.07
N GLY A 128 -8.36 -7.73 -0.51
CA GLY A 128 -7.81 -8.28 0.74
C GLY A 128 -8.35 -7.65 2.03
N ARG A 129 -9.53 -7.04 2.01
CA ARG A 129 -10.17 -6.36 3.16
C ARG A 129 -11.03 -7.30 4.01
#